data_AF-A0A365HAG8-F1
#
_entry.id   AF-A0A365HAG8-F1
#
_cell.length_a   1.000
_cell.length_b   1.000
_cell.length_c   1.000
_cell.angle_alpha   90.00
_cell.angle_beta   90.00
_cell.angle_gamma   90.00
#
_symmetry.space_group_name_H-M   'P 1'
#
loop_
_entity.id
_entity.type
_entity.pdbx_description
1 polymer ?
#
loop_
_entity_poly.entity_id
_entity_poly.type
_entity_poly.pdbx_seq_one_letter_code
_entity_poly.pdbx_strand_id
1 'polypeptide(L)'
;MISPLAEQLDAELRRQHEVASPVARIRLRAALHIGEVHSDDHGIAGAAVNHAFRLLEAPSFKQISGDSRARLALIVSQLLHDDVVRHAVGLVNPANYRQIIVENKETRTTGWIRLLGTPGEDRTPDPPADHPIPPEKLMNAVERLLELPIMKSGQGRDLVVGALGDDIARSVPRQPEDRLDVYCILDTCLDRPGALRKLLDVLDRWEHGSPALREAERVITLTLGQSPV
;
A
#
# COMPACT_ATOMS: atom_id res chain seq x y z
N MET A 1 -7.14 -8.00 -9.77
CA MET A 1 -7.27 -6.53 -9.84
C MET A 1 -8.02 -6.07 -8.61
N ILE A 2 -7.34 -5.39 -7.68
CA ILE A 2 -8.00 -4.71 -6.58
C ILE A 2 -8.40 -3.35 -7.14
N SER A 3 -9.64 -3.25 -7.61
CA SER A 3 -10.23 -1.95 -8.00
C SER A 3 -10.11 -0.99 -6.80
N PRO A 4 -9.87 0.31 -7.00
CA PRO A 4 -9.85 1.30 -5.94
C PRO A 4 -11.28 1.53 -5.40
N LEU A 5 -11.83 0.52 -4.73
CA LEU A 5 -13.20 0.45 -4.24
C LEU A 5 -13.48 1.59 -3.26
N ALA A 6 -12.51 1.93 -2.42
CA ALA A 6 -12.64 3.02 -1.46
C ALA A 6 -12.83 4.37 -2.16
N GLU A 7 -12.07 4.63 -3.22
CA GLU A 7 -12.15 5.83 -4.04
C GLU A 7 -13.47 5.89 -4.82
N GLN A 8 -13.92 4.76 -5.37
CA GLN A 8 -15.20 4.67 -6.07
C GLN A 8 -16.38 4.95 -5.14
N LEU A 9 -16.36 4.37 -3.93
CA LEU A 9 -17.39 4.61 -2.90
C LEU A 9 -17.39 6.07 -2.43
N ASP A 10 -16.22 6.67 -2.15
CA ASP A 10 -16.16 8.10 -1.78
C ASP A 10 -16.67 9.00 -2.92
N ALA A 11 -16.30 8.70 -4.17
CA ALA A 11 -16.76 9.47 -5.31
C ALA A 11 -18.30 9.42 -5.48
N GLU A 12 -18.91 8.26 -5.24
CA GLU A 12 -20.37 8.15 -5.27
C GLU A 12 -21.02 8.88 -4.09
N LEU A 13 -20.47 8.74 -2.87
CA LEU A 13 -20.96 9.48 -1.70
C LEU A 13 -20.90 11.00 -1.92
N ARG A 14 -19.82 11.49 -2.55
CA ARG A 14 -19.68 12.90 -2.91
C ARG A 14 -20.76 13.36 -3.88
N ARG A 15 -20.97 12.62 -4.99
CA ARG A 15 -22.03 12.90 -5.97
C ARG A 15 -23.41 12.96 -5.31
N GLN A 16 -23.70 12.01 -4.41
CA GLN A 16 -24.96 12.02 -3.66
C GLN A 16 -25.07 13.25 -2.74
N HIS A 17 -23.98 13.66 -2.09
CA HIS A 17 -23.98 14.83 -1.19
C HIS A 17 -24.15 16.17 -1.91
N GLU A 18 -23.71 16.28 -3.16
CA GLU A 18 -23.84 17.47 -4.00
C GLU A 18 -25.31 17.77 -4.32
N VAL A 19 -26.12 16.74 -4.55
CA VAL A 19 -27.56 16.88 -4.88
C VAL A 19 -28.48 16.76 -3.65
N ALA A 20 -27.97 16.22 -2.53
CA ALA A 20 -28.74 16.01 -1.31
C ALA A 20 -28.77 17.25 -0.40
N SER A 21 -29.90 17.43 0.29
CA SER A 21 -30.00 18.41 1.39
C SER A 21 -29.05 18.01 2.53
N PRO A 22 -28.59 18.95 3.37
CA PRO A 22 -27.68 18.64 4.48
C PRO A 22 -28.17 17.52 5.42
N VAL A 23 -29.49 17.40 5.61
CA VAL A 23 -30.13 16.37 6.46
C VAL A 23 -30.16 14.99 5.78
N ALA A 24 -30.13 14.93 4.45
CA ALA A 24 -30.15 13.69 3.67
C ALA A 24 -28.74 13.14 3.36
N ARG A 25 -27.67 13.83 3.77
CA ARG A 25 -26.29 13.37 3.55
C ARG A 25 -25.95 12.21 4.46
N ILE A 26 -25.65 11.06 3.85
CA ILE A 26 -25.25 9.84 4.57
C ILE A 26 -23.73 9.75 4.72
N ARG A 27 -23.25 9.21 5.84
CA ARG A 27 -21.83 8.88 6.04
C ARG A 27 -21.69 7.38 6.20
N LEU A 28 -20.69 6.80 5.55
CA LEU A 28 -20.50 5.36 5.52
C LEU A 28 -19.32 4.95 6.40
N ARG A 29 -19.49 3.83 7.12
CA ARG A 29 -18.41 3.07 7.75
C ARG A 29 -18.31 1.72 7.05
N ALA A 30 -17.12 1.33 6.66
CA ALA A 30 -16.88 0.07 5.95
C ALA A 30 -15.68 -0.66 6.57
N ALA A 31 -15.72 -1.99 6.51
CA ALA A 31 -14.61 -2.86 6.90
C ALA A 31 -14.27 -3.81 5.75
N LEU A 32 -12.98 -4.04 5.54
CA LEU A 32 -12.48 -4.96 4.51
C LEU A 32 -11.46 -5.94 5.07
N HIS A 33 -11.63 -7.21 4.71
CA HIS A 33 -10.76 -8.31 5.10
C HIS A 33 -10.79 -9.37 4.00
N ILE A 34 -9.69 -10.12 3.86
CA ILE A 34 -9.56 -11.26 2.95
C ILE A 34 -9.34 -12.50 3.80
N GLY A 35 -10.09 -13.56 3.50
CA GLY A 35 -9.94 -14.87 4.13
C GLY A 35 -10.96 -15.85 3.57
N GLU A 36 -10.86 -17.11 4.00
CA GLU A 36 -11.73 -18.19 3.55
C GLU A 36 -13.17 -18.00 4.05
N VAL A 37 -14.13 -18.23 3.16
CA VAL A 37 -15.55 -18.16 3.42
C VAL A 37 -16.27 -19.36 2.83
N HIS A 38 -17.34 -19.77 3.49
CA HIS A 38 -18.26 -20.79 3.01
C HIS A 38 -19.56 -20.11 2.60
N SER A 39 -20.16 -20.57 1.50
CA SER A 39 -21.47 -20.11 1.07
C SER A 39 -22.47 -21.24 1.23
N ASP A 40 -23.62 -20.93 1.81
CA ASP A 40 -24.78 -21.82 1.88
C ASP A 40 -26.05 -21.09 1.41
N ASP A 41 -27.21 -21.76 1.49
CA ASP A 41 -28.52 -21.21 1.09
C ASP A 41 -28.96 -19.99 1.91
N HIS A 42 -28.26 -19.66 3.01
CA HIS A 42 -28.54 -18.54 3.91
C HIS A 42 -27.50 -17.40 3.79
N GLY A 43 -26.47 -17.56 2.95
CA GLY A 43 -25.50 -16.52 2.62
C GLY A 43 -24.05 -16.95 2.82
N ILE A 44 -23.18 -15.95 3.10
CA ILE A 44 -21.75 -16.17 3.28
C ILE A 44 -21.43 -16.19 4.78
N ALA A 45 -20.84 -17.28 5.25
CA ALA A 45 -20.42 -17.47 6.63
C ALA A 45 -18.95 -17.88 6.72
N GLY A 46 -18.27 -17.47 7.79
CA GLY A 46 -16.88 -17.88 8.03
C GLY A 46 -16.15 -16.98 9.00
N ALA A 47 -14.96 -17.43 9.42
CA ALA A 47 -14.09 -16.68 10.31
C ALA A 47 -13.70 -15.31 9.72
N ALA A 48 -13.52 -15.24 8.40
CA ALA A 48 -13.22 -13.98 7.71
C ALA A 48 -14.38 -12.97 7.79
N VAL A 49 -15.63 -13.42 7.61
CA VAL A 49 -16.82 -12.56 7.74
C VAL A 49 -16.96 -12.07 9.17
N ASN A 50 -16.83 -12.96 10.16
CA ASN A 50 -16.86 -12.60 11.58
C ASN A 50 -15.77 -11.59 11.94
N HIS A 51 -14.57 -11.75 11.37
CA HIS A 51 -13.47 -10.81 11.58
C HIS A 51 -13.78 -9.43 11.00
N ALA A 52 -14.30 -9.35 9.77
CA ALA A 52 -14.73 -8.09 9.16
C ALA A 52 -15.80 -7.37 10.00
N PHE A 53 -16.79 -8.11 10.51
CA PHE A 53 -17.80 -7.55 11.42
C PHE A 53 -17.19 -7.06 12.73
N ARG A 54 -16.24 -7.80 13.31
CA ARG A 54 -15.55 -7.38 14.55
C ARG A 54 -14.73 -6.09 14.34
N LEU A 55 -14.10 -5.92 13.18
CA LEU A 55 -13.43 -4.68 12.80
C LEU A 55 -14.42 -3.52 12.65
N LEU A 56 -15.52 -3.73 11.93
CA LEU A 56 -16.57 -2.73 11.72
C LEU A 56 -17.20 -2.28 13.05
N GLU A 57 -17.41 -3.23 13.96
CA GLU A 57 -18.10 -3.02 15.22
C GLU A 57 -17.19 -2.53 16.37
N ALA A 58 -15.88 -2.42 16.12
CA ALA A 58 -14.88 -2.03 17.10
C ALA A 58 -15.20 -0.66 17.73
N PRO A 59 -15.26 -0.53 19.08
CA PRO A 59 -15.57 0.73 19.73
C PRO A 59 -14.63 1.88 19.34
N SER A 60 -13.32 1.60 19.23
CA SER A 60 -12.31 2.57 18.81
C SER A 60 -12.58 3.10 17.40
N PHE A 61 -12.92 2.22 16.46
CA PHE A 61 -13.24 2.61 15.09
C PHE A 61 -14.56 3.39 15.00
N LYS A 62 -15.58 2.98 15.75
CA LYS A 62 -16.87 3.69 15.83
C LYS A 62 -16.69 5.11 16.36
N GLN A 63 -15.88 5.29 17.39
CA GLN A 63 -15.59 6.59 17.97
C GLN A 63 -14.85 7.49 16.97
N ILE A 64 -13.74 7.01 16.39
CA ILE A 64 -12.98 7.78 15.39
C ILE A 64 -13.85 8.19 14.20
N SER A 65 -14.71 7.27 13.74
CA SER A 65 -15.66 7.57 12.67
C SER A 65 -16.70 8.62 13.09
N GLY A 66 -17.22 8.54 14.32
CA GLY A 66 -18.19 9.49 14.85
C GLY A 66 -17.62 10.91 15.01
N ASP A 67 -16.40 11.02 15.50
CA ASP A 67 -15.70 12.28 15.75
C ASP A 67 -15.22 12.94 14.44
N SER A 68 -14.97 12.12 13.42
CA SER A 68 -14.60 12.61 12.09
C SER A 68 -15.78 13.26 11.36
N ARG A 69 -15.48 14.10 10.37
CA ARG A 69 -16.45 14.59 9.37
C ARG A 69 -16.32 13.89 8.00
N ALA A 70 -15.54 12.81 7.93
CA ALA A 70 -15.31 12.04 6.71
C ALA A 70 -16.61 11.45 6.15
N ARG A 71 -16.75 11.47 4.83
CA ARG A 71 -17.87 10.83 4.11
C ARG A 71 -17.79 9.31 4.21
N LEU A 72 -16.58 8.78 4.13
CA LEU A 72 -16.28 7.35 4.25
C LEU A 72 -15.18 7.15 5.29
N ALA A 73 -15.45 6.33 6.30
CA ALA A 73 -14.45 5.76 7.18
C ALA A 73 -14.26 4.28 6.83
N LEU A 74 -13.06 3.90 6.45
CA LEU A 74 -12.69 2.53 6.09
C LEU A 74 -11.77 1.96 7.16
N ILE A 75 -11.99 0.71 7.55
CA ILE A 75 -11.02 -0.09 8.31
C ILE A 75 -10.64 -1.33 7.50
N VAL A 76 -9.35 -1.65 7.44
CA VAL A 76 -8.84 -2.87 6.82
C VAL A 76 -8.14 -3.73 7.88
N SER A 77 -8.26 -5.05 7.74
CA SER A 77 -7.54 -5.99 8.62
C SER A 77 -6.03 -5.86 8.44
N GLN A 78 -5.23 -6.24 9.45
CA GLN A 78 -3.78 -6.31 9.34
C GLN A 78 -3.30 -7.11 8.12
N LEU A 79 -3.84 -8.32 7.91
CA LEU A 79 -3.47 -9.17 6.77
C LEU A 79 -3.65 -8.44 5.43
N LEU A 80 -4.83 -7.86 5.22
CA LEU A 80 -5.11 -7.09 4.01
C LEU A 80 -4.20 -5.86 3.88
N HIS A 81 -3.88 -5.21 4.99
CA HIS A 81 -2.98 -4.07 4.94
C HIS A 81 -1.58 -4.50 4.51
N ASP A 82 -1.05 -5.54 5.15
CA ASP A 82 0.30 -6.04 4.94
C ASP A 82 0.46 -6.61 3.52
N ASP A 83 -0.49 -7.41 3.05
CA ASP A 83 -0.37 -8.13 1.77
C ASP A 83 -0.81 -7.32 0.56
N VAL A 84 -1.64 -6.29 0.75
CA VAL A 84 -2.22 -5.51 -0.36
C VAL A 84 -1.92 -4.02 -0.22
N VAL A 85 -2.33 -3.40 0.88
CA VAL A 85 -2.35 -1.93 0.97
C VAL A 85 -0.93 -1.38 0.95
N ARG A 86 0.00 -1.96 1.70
CA ARG A 86 1.43 -1.56 1.71
C ARG A 86 2.04 -1.62 0.30
N HIS A 87 1.58 -2.55 -0.53
CA HIS A 87 2.13 -2.79 -1.86
C HIS A 87 1.36 -2.10 -3.00
N ALA A 88 0.24 -1.42 -2.72
CA ALA A 88 -0.65 -0.82 -3.71
C ALA A 88 -0.25 0.61 -4.16
N VAL A 89 1.04 0.95 -4.10
CA VAL A 89 1.53 2.30 -4.39
C VAL A 89 1.19 2.75 -5.82
N GLY A 90 0.68 3.97 -5.96
CA GLY A 90 0.15 4.53 -7.21
C GLY A 90 -1.36 4.33 -7.41
N LEU A 91 -1.98 3.38 -6.72
CA LEU A 91 -3.44 3.20 -6.67
C LEU A 91 -4.00 3.62 -5.31
N VAL A 92 -3.28 3.29 -4.25
CA VAL A 92 -3.62 3.62 -2.86
C VAL A 92 -2.32 4.04 -2.16
N ASN A 93 -2.32 5.19 -1.49
CA ASN A 93 -1.18 5.60 -0.65
C ASN A 93 -1.30 4.91 0.73
N PRO A 94 -0.38 4.00 1.12
CA PRO A 94 -0.42 3.34 2.43
C PRO A 94 -0.35 4.32 3.59
N ALA A 95 0.29 5.48 3.37
CA ALA A 95 0.43 6.53 4.35
C ALA A 95 -0.95 7.14 4.74
N ASN A 96 -1.96 7.02 3.88
CA ASN A 96 -3.32 7.44 4.25
C ASN A 96 -4.00 6.51 5.27
N TYR A 97 -3.33 5.43 5.69
CA TYR A 97 -3.83 4.51 6.70
C TYR A 97 -3.16 4.75 8.04
N ARG A 98 -3.97 4.84 9.10
CA ARG A 98 -3.51 4.91 10.48
C ARG A 98 -3.79 3.61 11.21
N GLN A 99 -2.78 3.05 11.87
CA GLN A 99 -2.95 1.85 12.68
C GLN A 99 -3.80 2.15 13.93
N ILE A 100 -4.69 1.22 14.28
CA ILE A 100 -5.40 1.20 15.55
C ILE A 100 -5.40 -0.21 16.15
N ILE A 101 -5.51 -0.29 17.47
CA ILE A 101 -5.84 -1.54 18.15
C ILE A 101 -7.36 -1.73 18.11
N VAL A 102 -7.77 -2.91 17.65
CA VAL A 102 -9.16 -3.35 17.66
C VAL A 102 -9.33 -4.36 18.78
N GLU A 103 -10.09 -3.94 19.79
CA GLU A 103 -10.48 -4.77 20.92
C GLU A 103 -12.00 -4.95 20.93
N ASN A 104 -12.42 -6.20 20.89
CA ASN A 104 -13.78 -6.66 21.20
C ASN A 104 -13.64 -7.82 22.20
N LYS A 105 -14.70 -8.16 22.95
CA LYS A 105 -14.67 -9.09 24.09
C LYS A 105 -13.95 -10.43 23.83
N GLU A 106 -13.88 -10.88 22.57
CA GLU A 106 -13.23 -12.13 22.16
C GLU A 106 -12.09 -11.94 21.13
N THR A 107 -11.67 -10.71 20.82
CA THR A 107 -10.68 -10.46 19.75
C THR A 107 -9.86 -9.22 20.04
N ARG A 108 -8.54 -9.41 20.06
CA ARG A 108 -7.54 -8.34 20.05
C ARG A 108 -6.74 -8.47 18.77
N THR A 109 -6.85 -7.49 17.89
CA THR A 109 -6.16 -7.48 16.59
C THR A 109 -5.74 -6.06 16.22
N THR A 110 -4.94 -5.94 15.17
CA THR A 110 -4.61 -4.66 14.55
C THR A 110 -5.56 -4.39 13.39
N GLY A 111 -6.05 -3.16 13.32
CA GLY A 111 -6.76 -2.63 12.16
C GLY A 111 -6.06 -1.38 11.62
N TRP A 112 -6.25 -1.09 10.33
CA TRP A 112 -5.72 0.10 9.68
C TRP A 112 -6.88 0.92 9.14
N ILE A 113 -6.98 2.18 9.55
CA ILE A 113 -8.11 3.04 9.19
C ILE A 113 -7.71 4.06 8.14
N ARG A 114 -8.62 4.37 7.22
CA ARG A 114 -8.51 5.49 6.29
C ARG A 114 -9.80 6.30 6.32
N LEU A 115 -9.66 7.61 6.42
CA LEU A 115 -10.77 8.55 6.37
C LEU A 115 -10.74 9.25 5.01
N LEU A 116 -11.90 9.32 4.34
CA LEU A 116 -12.03 9.94 3.02
C LEU A 116 -13.09 11.05 3.06
N GLY A 117 -12.78 12.15 2.36
CA GLY A 117 -13.73 13.22 2.16
C GLY A 117 -13.93 14.13 3.36
N THR A 118 -12.90 14.32 4.18
CA THR A 118 -12.92 15.29 5.28
C THR A 118 -12.98 16.71 4.70
N PRO A 119 -13.92 17.58 5.13
CA PRO A 119 -13.97 18.97 4.64
C PRO A 119 -12.67 19.70 4.98
N GLY A 120 -11.93 20.15 3.95
CA GLY A 120 -10.63 20.83 4.07
C GLY A 120 -9.41 20.01 3.61
N GLU A 121 -9.59 18.73 3.30
CA GLU A 121 -8.54 17.80 2.83
C GLU A 121 -8.40 17.74 1.29
N ASP A 122 -9.09 18.62 0.54
CA ASP A 122 -8.80 18.88 -0.89
C ASP A 122 -7.44 19.60 -1.08
N ARG A 123 -6.78 19.97 0.02
CA ARG A 123 -5.33 20.19 0.03
C ARG A 123 -4.68 18.83 0.21
N THR A 124 -3.88 18.43 -0.79
CA THR A 124 -2.92 17.32 -0.75
C THR A 124 -2.56 16.95 0.69
N PRO A 125 -2.79 15.69 1.12
CA PRO A 125 -2.40 15.25 2.45
C PRO A 125 -0.93 15.57 2.67
N ASP A 126 -0.62 16.24 3.78
CA ASP A 126 0.75 16.31 4.27
C ASP A 126 1.20 14.85 4.48
N PRO A 127 2.34 14.43 3.90
CA PRO A 127 2.78 13.05 4.02
C PRO A 127 2.93 12.69 5.50
N PRO A 128 2.40 11.54 5.96
CA PRO A 128 2.61 11.09 7.32
C PRO A 128 4.10 10.92 7.59
N ALA A 129 4.52 11.44 8.73
CA ALA A 129 5.91 11.56 9.17
C ALA A 129 6.64 10.23 9.45
N ASP A 130 6.09 9.07 9.05
CA ASP A 130 6.63 7.74 9.38
C ASP A 130 7.06 6.89 8.18
N HIS A 131 7.03 7.42 6.94
CA HIS A 131 7.78 6.82 5.83
C HIS A 131 9.11 7.56 5.68
N PRO A 132 10.28 6.93 5.92
CA PRO A 132 11.58 7.62 5.85
C PRO A 132 11.88 8.18 4.46
N ILE A 133 11.11 7.80 3.43
CA ILE A 133 11.29 8.18 2.04
C ILE A 133 9.92 8.55 1.45
N PRO A 134 9.75 9.78 0.91
CA PRO A 134 8.52 10.17 0.24
C PRO A 134 8.14 9.28 -0.97
N PRO A 135 6.85 9.01 -1.24
CA PRO A 135 6.42 8.13 -2.33
C PRO A 135 6.85 8.63 -3.73
N GLU A 136 6.83 9.95 -3.97
CA GLU A 136 7.25 10.52 -5.26
C GLU A 136 8.72 10.23 -5.58
N LYS A 137 9.52 10.15 -4.53
CA LYS A 137 10.95 9.91 -4.56
C LYS A 137 11.25 8.44 -4.87
N LEU A 138 10.49 7.52 -4.27
CA LEU A 138 10.57 6.10 -4.56
C LEU A 138 10.13 5.79 -6.00
N MET A 139 9.07 6.42 -6.48
CA MET A 139 8.60 6.25 -7.85
C MET A 139 9.58 6.77 -8.91
N ASN A 140 10.29 7.88 -8.63
CA ASN A 140 11.35 8.36 -9.51
C ASN A 140 12.50 7.33 -9.61
N ALA A 141 12.89 6.72 -8.49
CA ALA A 141 13.88 5.64 -8.50
C ALA A 141 13.42 4.42 -9.33
N VAL A 142 12.15 4.03 -9.21
CA VAL A 142 11.53 2.96 -10.03
C VAL A 142 11.62 3.28 -11.53
N GLU A 143 11.28 4.52 -11.91
CA GLU A 143 11.37 4.94 -13.32
C GLU A 143 12.79 4.88 -13.85
N ARG A 144 13.79 5.23 -13.04
CA ARG A 144 15.20 5.11 -13.43
C ARG A 144 15.67 3.67 -13.54
N LEU A 145 15.25 2.80 -12.62
CA LEU A 145 15.52 1.37 -12.72
C LEU A 145 14.90 0.78 -13.98
N LEU A 146 13.68 1.19 -14.35
CA LEU A 146 13.04 0.76 -15.58
C LEU A 146 13.72 1.24 -16.86
N GLU A 147 14.69 2.17 -16.80
CA GLU A 147 15.49 2.52 -17.98
C GLU A 147 16.59 1.50 -18.29
N LEU A 148 16.92 0.64 -17.31
CA LEU A 148 17.90 -0.44 -17.45
C LEU A 148 17.32 -1.59 -18.28
N PRO A 149 17.93 -1.98 -19.42
CA PRO A 149 17.57 -3.19 -20.16
C PRO A 149 17.25 -4.43 -19.31
N ILE A 150 18.02 -4.71 -18.26
CA ILE A 150 17.79 -5.88 -17.39
C ILE A 150 16.50 -5.75 -16.56
N MET A 151 16.06 -4.53 -16.24
CA MET A 151 14.85 -4.28 -15.44
C MET A 151 13.60 -4.07 -16.30
N LYS A 152 13.76 -3.73 -17.59
CA LYS A 152 12.65 -3.55 -18.55
C LYS A 152 11.81 -4.81 -18.76
N SER A 153 12.41 -5.99 -18.61
CA SER A 153 11.73 -7.27 -18.86
C SER A 153 11.46 -8.04 -17.58
N GLY A 154 10.33 -8.76 -17.52
CA GLY A 154 10.01 -9.65 -16.40
C GLY A 154 11.09 -10.70 -16.15
N GLN A 155 11.63 -11.29 -17.22
CA GLN A 155 12.70 -12.29 -17.12
C GLN A 155 14.01 -11.69 -16.57
N GLY A 156 14.37 -10.48 -16.98
CA GLY A 156 15.55 -9.82 -16.42
C GLY A 156 15.35 -9.47 -14.94
N ARG A 157 14.14 -9.06 -14.54
CA ARG A 157 13.79 -8.88 -13.12
C ARG A 157 13.85 -10.19 -12.34
N ASP A 158 13.42 -11.31 -12.90
CA ASP A 158 13.56 -12.64 -12.28
C ASP A 158 15.03 -12.99 -12.01
N LEU A 159 15.92 -12.70 -12.96
CA LEU A 159 17.36 -12.91 -12.82
C LEU A 159 17.96 -12.02 -11.72
N VAL A 160 17.56 -10.75 -11.67
CA VAL A 160 17.99 -9.81 -10.62
C VAL A 160 17.52 -10.30 -9.26
N VAL A 161 16.24 -10.62 -9.10
CA VAL A 161 15.65 -11.11 -7.84
C VAL A 161 16.31 -12.41 -7.39
N GLY A 162 16.55 -13.35 -8.29
CA GLY A 162 17.28 -14.59 -7.99
C GLY A 162 18.70 -14.32 -7.48
N ALA A 163 19.38 -13.31 -8.02
CA ALA A 163 20.73 -12.93 -7.61
C ALA A 163 20.79 -12.17 -6.26
N LEU A 164 19.66 -11.63 -5.77
CA LEU A 164 19.56 -11.05 -4.42
C LEU A 164 19.62 -12.11 -3.32
N GLY A 165 19.50 -13.39 -3.66
CA GLY A 165 19.52 -14.52 -2.74
C GLY A 165 18.16 -14.81 -2.14
N ASP A 166 18.01 -16.06 -1.72
CA ASP A 166 16.74 -16.69 -1.34
C ASP A 166 15.88 -15.93 -0.32
N ASP A 167 16.50 -15.33 0.68
CA ASP A 167 15.77 -14.60 1.73
C ASP A 167 15.05 -13.36 1.19
N ILE A 168 15.76 -12.56 0.38
CA ILE A 168 15.20 -11.37 -0.28
C ILE A 168 14.21 -11.81 -1.35
N ALA A 169 14.59 -12.76 -2.21
CA ALA A 169 13.77 -13.22 -3.33
C ALA A 169 12.38 -13.71 -2.90
N ARG A 170 12.28 -14.49 -1.82
CA ARG A 170 10.99 -15.00 -1.30
C ARG A 170 10.08 -13.91 -0.75
N SER A 171 10.65 -12.76 -0.42
CA SER A 171 9.94 -11.67 0.23
C SER A 171 9.53 -10.58 -0.73
N VAL A 172 9.96 -10.66 -2.00
CA VAL A 172 9.51 -9.76 -3.06
C VAL A 172 8.17 -10.27 -3.59
N PRO A 173 7.05 -9.55 -3.35
CA PRO A 173 5.79 -9.87 -4.00
C PRO A 173 5.88 -9.53 -5.49
N ARG A 174 5.75 -10.53 -6.36
CA ARG A 174 5.86 -10.34 -7.82
C ARG A 174 4.57 -9.82 -8.41
N GLN A 175 4.69 -8.83 -9.30
CA GLN A 175 3.55 -8.17 -9.94
C GLN A 175 3.58 -8.36 -11.45
N PRO A 176 2.42 -8.49 -12.11
CA PRO A 176 2.36 -8.60 -13.57
C PRO A 176 2.69 -7.28 -14.28
N GLU A 177 2.49 -6.15 -13.62
CA GLU A 177 2.75 -4.81 -14.15
C GLU A 177 4.20 -4.39 -13.87
N ASP A 178 4.95 -4.00 -14.91
CA ASP A 178 6.40 -3.74 -14.82
C ASP A 178 6.77 -2.72 -13.74
N ARG A 179 6.04 -1.59 -13.68
CA ARG A 179 6.28 -0.52 -12.70
C ARG A 179 6.05 -1.00 -11.26
N LEU A 180 5.04 -1.83 -11.04
CA LEU A 180 4.72 -2.34 -9.71
C LEU A 180 5.69 -3.45 -9.29
N ASP A 181 6.16 -4.27 -10.23
CA ASP A 181 7.14 -5.33 -9.97
C ASP A 181 8.49 -4.72 -9.54
N VAL A 182 8.97 -3.70 -10.26
CA VAL A 182 10.19 -2.97 -9.90
C VAL A 182 10.04 -2.22 -8.58
N TYR A 183 8.87 -1.63 -8.31
CA TYR A 183 8.57 -1.03 -7.02
C TYR A 183 8.72 -2.06 -5.89
N CYS A 184 8.08 -3.23 -6.01
CA CYS A 184 8.12 -4.25 -4.96
C CYS A 184 9.54 -4.77 -4.70
N ILE A 185 10.36 -4.90 -5.76
CA ILE A 185 11.78 -5.24 -5.64
C ILE A 185 12.53 -4.18 -4.82
N LEU A 186 12.36 -2.90 -5.17
CA LEU A 186 13.07 -1.80 -4.54
C LEU A 186 12.63 -1.59 -3.08
N ASP A 187 11.32 -1.64 -2.81
CA ASP A 187 10.72 -1.50 -1.49
C ASP A 187 11.20 -2.61 -0.52
N THR A 188 11.17 -3.86 -0.99
CA THR A 188 11.74 -5.00 -0.23
C THR A 188 13.22 -4.81 0.07
N CYS A 189 13.98 -4.20 -0.85
CA CYS A 189 15.39 -3.93 -0.65
C CYS A 189 15.66 -2.76 0.32
N LEU A 190 14.70 -1.85 0.50
CA LEU A 190 14.79 -0.75 1.46
C LEU A 190 14.45 -1.20 2.88
N ASP A 191 13.48 -2.11 3.03
CA ASP A 191 13.10 -2.69 4.32
C ASP A 191 14.17 -3.63 4.91
N ARG A 192 15.05 -4.15 4.06
CA ARG A 192 16.07 -5.15 4.44
C ARG A 192 17.46 -4.51 4.53
N PRO A 193 18.12 -4.54 5.70
CA PRO A 193 19.49 -4.02 5.83
C PRO A 193 20.45 -4.66 4.81
N GLY A 194 21.13 -3.81 4.02
CA GLY A 194 22.12 -4.24 3.03
C GLY A 194 21.55 -4.81 1.71
N ALA A 195 20.24 -5.02 1.60
CA ALA A 195 19.62 -5.55 0.38
C ALA A 195 19.70 -4.56 -0.78
N LEU A 196 19.49 -3.26 -0.53
CA LEU A 196 19.66 -2.22 -1.54
C LEU A 196 21.07 -2.19 -2.14
N ARG A 197 22.11 -2.34 -1.31
CA ARG A 197 23.49 -2.41 -1.81
C ARG A 197 23.67 -3.61 -2.73
N LYS A 198 23.19 -4.77 -2.29
CA LYS A 198 23.25 -6.01 -3.08
C LYS A 198 22.52 -5.87 -4.41
N LEU A 199 21.39 -5.17 -4.44
CA LEU A 199 20.67 -4.85 -5.67
C LEU A 199 21.53 -4.03 -6.63
N LEU A 200 22.15 -2.94 -6.16
CA LEU A 200 23.02 -2.12 -6.99
C LEU A 200 24.23 -2.93 -7.50
N ASP A 201 24.85 -3.75 -6.65
CA ASP A 201 25.97 -4.62 -7.04
C ASP A 201 25.54 -5.67 -8.10
N VAL A 202 24.32 -6.20 -8.00
CA VAL A 202 23.76 -7.09 -9.03
C VAL A 202 23.60 -6.34 -10.34
N LEU A 203 22.99 -5.16 -10.31
CA LEU A 203 22.73 -4.35 -11.50
C LEU A 203 24.03 -3.93 -12.19
N ASP A 204 25.06 -3.54 -11.44
CA ASP A 204 26.38 -3.21 -11.99
C ASP A 204 27.04 -4.39 -12.71
N ARG A 205 26.89 -5.62 -12.19
CA ARG A 205 27.41 -6.80 -12.90
C ARG A 205 26.79 -7.02 -14.29
N TRP A 206 25.54 -6.60 -14.49
CA TRP A 206 24.83 -6.78 -15.77
C TRP A 206 24.99 -5.57 -16.70
N GLU A 207 25.03 -4.35 -16.15
CA GLU A 207 25.01 -3.10 -16.92
C GLU A 207 26.21 -2.18 -16.64
N HIS A 208 27.37 -2.78 -16.35
CA HIS A 208 28.58 -2.05 -16.01
C HIS A 208 28.89 -0.92 -17.02
N GLY A 209 29.10 0.30 -16.51
CA GLY A 209 29.41 1.48 -17.32
C GLY A 209 28.20 2.14 -18.02
N SER A 210 26.99 1.59 -17.87
CA SER A 210 25.77 2.17 -18.44
C SER A 210 25.49 3.57 -17.87
N PRO A 211 25.20 4.58 -18.71
CA PRO A 211 24.79 5.90 -18.24
C PRO A 211 23.44 5.85 -17.52
N ALA A 212 22.56 4.92 -17.88
CA ALA A 212 21.28 4.72 -17.19
C ALA A 212 21.48 4.19 -15.77
N LEU A 213 22.43 3.26 -15.57
CA LEU A 213 22.76 2.73 -14.25
C LEU A 213 23.32 3.81 -13.33
N ARG A 214 24.27 4.61 -13.81
CA ARG A 214 24.84 5.73 -13.03
C ARG A 214 23.77 6.74 -12.60
N GLU A 215 22.82 7.03 -13.48
CA GLU A 215 21.71 7.94 -13.14
C GLU A 215 20.74 7.31 -12.12
N ALA A 216 20.44 6.02 -12.26
CA ALA A 216 19.63 5.29 -11.29
C ALA A 216 20.29 5.25 -9.90
N GLU A 217 21.58 4.90 -9.83
CA GLU A 217 22.37 4.92 -8.60
C GLU A 217 22.41 6.31 -7.96
N ARG A 218 22.60 7.35 -8.76
CA ARG A 218 22.61 8.75 -8.28
C ARG A 218 21.26 9.12 -7.67
N VAL A 219 20.15 8.81 -8.35
CA VAL A 219 18.81 9.10 -7.84
C VAL A 219 18.54 8.31 -6.58
N ILE A 220 18.80 7.00 -6.56
CA ILE A 220 18.64 6.12 -5.40
C ILE A 220 19.46 6.64 -4.20
N THR A 221 20.73 6.99 -4.40
CA THR A 221 21.63 7.46 -3.33
C THR A 221 21.19 8.81 -2.76
N LEU A 222 20.85 9.79 -3.63
CA LEU A 222 20.42 11.13 -3.21
C LEU A 222 19.05 11.14 -2.54
N THR A 223 18.21 10.21 -2.93
CA THR A 223 16.78 10.22 -2.59
C THR A 223 16.48 9.37 -1.36
N LEU A 224 17.22 8.26 -1.19
CA LEU A 224 16.96 7.23 -0.18
C LEU A 224 17.94 7.31 1.01
N GLY A 225 18.88 8.27 1.02
CA GLY A 225 19.75 8.58 2.16
C GLY A 225 20.79 7.51 2.51
N GLN A 226 20.94 6.46 1.70
CA GLN A 226 21.89 5.38 1.89
C GLN A 226 23.14 5.67 1.06
N SER A 227 24.20 6.16 1.73
CA SER A 227 25.48 6.44 1.07
C SER A 227 26.26 5.15 0.81
N PRO A 228 26.90 4.97 -0.35
CA PRO A 228 27.80 3.86 -0.53
C PRO A 228 29.13 4.17 0.17
N VAL A 229 29.31 3.65 1.39
CA VAL A 229 30.65 3.54 2.01
C VAL A 229 31.25 2.19 1.64
#